data_AF-A0A8C5JJI1-F1
#
_entry.id   AF-A0A8C5JJI1-F1
#
_cell.length_a   1.000
_cell.length_b   1.000
_cell.length_c   1.000
_cell.angle_alpha   90.00
_cell.angle_beta   90.00
_cell.angle_gamma   90.00
#
_symmetry.space_group_name_H-M   'P 1'
#
loop_
_entity.id
_entity.type
_entity.pdbx_description
1 polymer ?
#
loop_
_entity_poly.entity_id
_entity_poly.type
_entity_poly.pdbx_seq_one_letter_code
_entity_poly.pdbx_strand_id
1 'polypeptide(L)'
;LGCRRRRKRCLRDAMCCPGMSCSNGEGSAHRGRGWGWGWGGSQPWLTAPMSPQGEEGDFCLRSSDCAAGLCCARHFWSKICKPVLREGQVCTRHRRKGSHGLEIFQRCQCAEGLACRGQREHGPADASRLHTCQRH
;
A
#
# COMPACT_ATOMS: atom_id res chain seq x y z
N LEU A 1 0.76 -1.73 37.29
CA LEU A 1 1.88 -2.59 36.84
C LEU A 1 2.98 -1.69 36.30
N GLY A 2 4.17 -1.72 36.88
CA GLY A 2 5.32 -0.95 36.39
C GLY A 2 5.80 -1.47 35.04
N CYS A 3 6.19 -0.57 34.15
CA CYS A 3 6.71 -0.91 32.82
C CYS A 3 8.21 -1.30 32.88
N ARG A 4 8.66 -2.11 31.92
CA ARG A 4 10.04 -2.59 31.82
C ARG A 4 10.89 -1.62 31.00
N ARG A 5 12.05 -1.22 31.55
CA ARG A 5 13.02 -0.32 30.91
C ARG A 5 13.91 -1.07 29.90
N ARG A 6 14.72 -0.32 29.13
CA ARG A 6 15.62 -0.85 28.08
C ARG A 6 16.52 -1.98 28.60
N ARG A 7 16.78 -2.98 27.77
CA ARG A 7 17.58 -4.19 28.10
C ARG A 7 17.01 -5.07 29.22
N LYS A 8 15.73 -4.90 29.58
CA LYS A 8 15.02 -5.84 30.44
C LYS A 8 14.28 -6.87 29.59
N ARG A 9 14.26 -8.11 30.09
CA ARG A 9 13.60 -9.23 29.42
C ARG A 9 12.11 -8.92 29.28
N CYS A 10 11.54 -9.15 28.11
CA CYS A 10 10.14 -8.90 27.81
C CYS A 10 9.56 -10.05 26.98
N LEU A 11 8.23 -10.14 26.93
CA LEU A 11 7.47 -11.12 26.13
C LEU A 11 6.54 -10.42 25.12
N ARG A 12 6.19 -9.16 25.36
CA ARG A 12 5.30 -8.33 24.52
C ARG A 12 5.52 -6.85 24.81
N ASP A 13 5.19 -6.00 23.83
CA ASP A 13 5.38 -4.54 23.88
C ASP A 13 4.66 -3.86 25.04
N ALA A 14 3.47 -4.35 25.40
CA ALA A 14 2.67 -3.82 26.51
C ALA A 14 3.34 -3.92 27.89
N MET A 15 4.47 -4.64 27.98
CA MET A 15 5.28 -4.71 29.20
C MET A 15 6.46 -3.74 29.19
N CYS A 16 6.80 -3.13 28.05
CA CYS A 16 7.88 -2.15 27.93
C CYS A 16 7.35 -0.75 28.25
N CYS A 17 8.19 0.14 28.78
CA CYS A 17 7.78 1.54 28.97
C CYS A 17 7.51 2.22 27.62
N PRO A 18 6.68 3.29 27.62
CA PRO A 18 6.39 4.05 26.40
C PRO A 18 7.66 4.41 25.62
N GLY A 19 7.63 4.22 24.31
CA GLY A 19 8.78 4.45 23.42
C GLY A 19 9.73 3.25 23.25
N MET A 20 9.36 2.06 23.78
CA MET A 20 10.13 0.82 23.61
C MET A 20 9.24 -0.32 23.11
N SER A 21 9.83 -1.20 22.31
CA SER A 21 9.22 -2.44 21.82
C SER A 21 10.05 -3.65 22.24
N CYS A 22 9.39 -4.81 22.32
CA CYS A 22 9.97 -6.08 22.68
C CYS A 22 10.44 -6.81 21.42
N SER A 23 11.76 -6.85 21.24
CA SER A 23 12.41 -7.49 20.10
C SER A 23 13.32 -8.60 20.60
N ASN A 24 13.12 -9.84 20.14
CA ASN A 24 13.92 -11.00 20.55
C ASN A 24 14.04 -11.20 22.08
N GLY A 25 12.96 -10.89 22.81
CA GLY A 25 12.93 -10.98 24.27
C GLY A 25 13.64 -9.84 25.02
N GLU A 26 14.15 -8.82 24.32
CA GLU A 26 14.78 -7.62 24.90
C GLU A 26 14.00 -6.34 24.54
N GLY A 27 13.85 -5.44 25.51
CA GLY A 27 13.28 -4.12 25.28
C GLY A 27 14.25 -3.19 24.54
N SER A 28 13.92 -2.86 23.30
CA SER A 28 14.62 -1.92 22.43
C SER A 28 13.90 -0.58 22.37
N ALA A 29 14.63 0.53 22.45
CA ALA A 29 14.06 1.86 22.24
C ALA A 29 13.81 2.09 20.75
N HIS A 30 12.63 2.60 20.40
CA HIS A 30 12.40 3.12 19.05
C HIS A 30 13.40 4.26 18.81
N ARG A 31 14.24 4.14 17.77
CA ARG A 31 15.04 5.26 17.25
C ARG A 31 14.17 6.15 16.34
N GLY A 32 12.94 6.40 16.77
CA GLY A 32 11.94 7.22 16.10
C GLY A 32 11.66 8.45 16.94
N ARG A 33 11.70 9.61 16.29
CA ARG A 33 11.57 10.94 16.90
C ARG A 33 10.44 11.01 17.94
N GLY A 34 10.83 11.43 19.15
CA GLY A 34 10.08 12.14 20.18
C GLY A 34 8.59 11.85 20.34
N TRP A 35 8.23 11.09 21.37
CA TRP A 35 6.95 11.22 22.04
C TRP A 35 7.20 11.98 23.34
N GLY A 36 7.24 13.30 23.24
CA GLY A 36 7.25 14.19 24.41
C GLY A 36 5.83 14.29 24.96
N TRP A 37 5.59 13.71 26.13
CA TRP A 37 4.43 14.05 26.94
C TRP A 37 4.78 15.35 27.68
N GLY A 38 4.21 16.46 27.23
CA GLY A 38 4.36 17.77 27.87
C GLY A 38 3.12 18.60 27.59
N TRP A 39 2.39 18.89 28.66
CA TRP A 39 1.21 19.75 28.66
C TRP A 39 1.57 21.18 28.26
N GLY A 40 0.66 21.84 27.53
CA GLY A 40 0.64 23.29 27.33
C GLY A 40 1.33 23.77 26.06
N GLY A 41 0.55 24.37 25.15
CA GLY A 41 1.06 25.10 24.00
C GLY A 41 0.32 24.78 22.71
N SER A 42 -0.61 25.64 22.35
CA SER A 42 -1.22 25.87 21.03
C SER A 42 -0.71 25.01 19.86
N GLN A 43 -1.65 24.26 19.27
CA GLN A 43 -1.60 23.72 17.91
C GLN A 43 -0.95 24.69 16.92
N PRO A 44 -0.13 24.15 16.00
CA PRO A 44 -0.49 24.35 14.60
C PRO A 44 -0.12 23.12 13.74
N TRP A 45 -0.88 22.02 13.84
CA TRP A 45 -0.82 20.96 12.81
C TRP A 45 -2.19 20.64 12.21
N LEU A 46 -3.19 21.50 12.41
CA LEU A 46 -4.49 21.38 11.73
C LEU A 46 -4.42 21.77 10.24
N THR A 47 -3.23 21.95 9.65
CA THR A 47 -3.04 22.27 8.23
C THR A 47 -1.91 21.46 7.58
N ALA A 48 -1.85 20.16 7.84
CA ALA A 48 -1.10 19.24 6.98
C ALA A 48 -2.01 18.10 6.51
N PRO A 49 -2.58 18.14 5.29
CA PRO A 49 -3.11 16.95 4.66
C PRO A 49 -1.93 16.17 4.10
N MET A 50 -1.20 15.43 4.94
CA MET A 50 -0.23 14.48 4.43
C MET A 50 -0.07 13.34 5.44
N SER A 51 -1.08 12.47 5.45
CA SER A 51 -0.79 11.05 5.68
C SER A 51 0.40 10.71 4.76
N PRO A 52 1.50 10.11 5.24
CA PRO A 52 2.56 9.66 4.34
C PRO A 52 1.92 8.65 3.39
N GLN A 53 1.66 9.09 2.16
CA GLN A 53 1.09 8.24 1.13
C GLN A 53 2.16 7.20 0.77
N GLY A 54 1.79 5.92 0.79
CA GLY A 54 2.68 4.81 0.49
C GLY A 54 3.23 4.89 -0.93
N GLU A 55 4.50 4.56 -1.07
CA GLU A 55 5.23 4.52 -2.33
C GLU A 55 4.98 3.18 -3.05
N GLU A 56 5.51 3.04 -4.27
CA GLU A 56 5.38 1.79 -5.02
C GLU A 56 5.97 0.60 -4.23
N GLY A 57 5.18 -0.45 -4.04
CA GLY A 57 5.57 -1.63 -3.27
C GLY A 57 5.15 -1.61 -1.79
N ASP A 58 4.75 -0.45 -1.25
CA ASP A 58 4.32 -0.36 0.15
C ASP A 58 3.01 -1.10 0.39
N PHE A 59 2.88 -1.70 1.58
CA PHE A 59 1.64 -2.37 1.99
C PHE A 59 0.49 -1.36 2.12
N CYS A 60 -0.65 -1.71 1.56
CA CYS A 60 -1.84 -0.86 1.58
C CYS A 60 -3.08 -1.64 2.00
N LEU A 61 -4.04 -0.95 2.59
CA LEU A 61 -5.37 -1.50 2.84
C LEU A 61 -6.38 -0.96 1.82
N ARG A 62 -6.21 0.31 1.44
CA ARG A 62 -7.07 1.07 0.51
C ARG A 62 -6.22 1.88 -0.46
N SER A 63 -6.77 2.23 -1.62
CA SER A 63 -6.06 3.09 -2.59
C SER A 63 -5.79 4.50 -2.09
N SER A 64 -6.51 4.98 -1.07
CA SER A 64 -6.23 6.25 -0.38
C SER A 64 -4.90 6.25 0.38
N ASP A 65 -4.38 5.06 0.69
CA ASP A 65 -3.13 4.91 1.42
C ASP A 65 -1.93 5.06 0.49
N CYS A 66 -2.12 5.04 -0.83
CA CYS A 66 -1.06 5.11 -1.83
C CYS A 66 -0.90 6.52 -2.39
N ALA A 67 0.31 6.84 -2.86
CA ALA A 67 0.61 8.11 -3.51
C ALA A 67 -0.20 8.33 -4.79
N ALA A 68 -0.26 9.58 -5.23
CA ALA A 68 -0.92 9.94 -6.48
C ALA A 68 -0.38 9.10 -7.66
N GLY A 69 -1.29 8.56 -8.48
CA GLY A 69 -0.92 7.66 -9.58
C GLY A 69 -0.64 6.21 -9.17
N LEU A 70 -0.90 5.84 -7.92
CA LEU A 70 -0.86 4.45 -7.45
C LEU A 70 -2.27 3.94 -7.08
N CYS A 71 -2.44 2.62 -7.13
CA CYS A 71 -3.63 1.95 -6.62
C CYS A 71 -3.24 0.80 -5.69
N CYS A 72 -4.14 0.48 -4.76
CA CYS A 72 -3.93 -0.65 -3.87
C CYS A 72 -4.38 -1.96 -4.54
N ALA A 73 -3.42 -2.79 -4.93
CA ALA A 73 -3.68 -4.04 -5.67
C ALA A 73 -3.02 -5.25 -5.01
N ARG A 74 -3.63 -6.43 -5.18
CA ARG A 74 -3.12 -7.66 -4.58
C ARG A 74 -1.81 -8.11 -5.26
N HIS A 75 -0.84 -8.47 -4.44
CA HIS A 75 0.39 -9.12 -4.87
C HIS A 75 0.64 -10.28 -3.90
N PHE A 76 0.57 -11.51 -4.40
CA PHE A 76 0.63 -12.69 -3.55
C PHE A 76 -0.47 -12.70 -2.46
N TRP A 77 -0.03 -12.78 -1.21
CA TRP A 77 -0.85 -12.88 -0.01
C TRP A 77 -1.16 -11.50 0.60
N SER A 78 -0.58 -10.43 0.06
CA SER A 78 -0.73 -9.07 0.56
C SER A 78 -1.28 -8.11 -0.50
N LYS A 79 -1.62 -6.91 -0.07
CA LYS A 79 -1.96 -5.80 -0.95
C LYS A 79 -0.86 -4.75 -0.86
N ILE A 80 -0.46 -4.25 -2.02
CA ILE A 80 0.60 -3.26 -2.14
C ILE A 80 0.18 -2.13 -3.09
N CYS A 81 0.79 -0.97 -2.94
CA CYS A 81 0.66 0.15 -3.85
C CYS A 81 1.37 -0.18 -5.17
N LYS A 82 0.62 -0.16 -6.28
CA LYS A 82 1.13 -0.40 -7.64
C LYS A 82 0.77 0.77 -8.54
N PRO A 83 1.52 1.02 -9.63
CA PRO A 83 1.22 2.11 -10.56
C PRO A 83 -0.12 1.89 -11.29
N VAL A 84 -0.89 2.96 -11.44
CA VAL A 84 -2.04 2.98 -12.37
C VAL A 84 -1.57 2.82 -13.81
N LEU A 85 -2.34 2.11 -14.63
CA LEU A 85 -1.91 1.79 -15.99
C LEU A 85 -2.03 3.01 -16.92
N ARG A 86 -0.94 3.34 -17.61
CA ARG A 86 -0.85 4.40 -18.62
C ARG A 86 -1.32 3.91 -19.99
N GLU A 87 -1.48 4.84 -20.92
CA GLU A 87 -1.84 4.54 -22.30
C GLU A 87 -0.88 3.52 -22.93
N GLY A 88 -1.42 2.54 -23.67
CA GLY A 88 -0.67 1.44 -24.28
C GLY A 88 -0.31 0.30 -23.32
N GLN A 89 -0.39 0.49 -22.00
CA GLN A 89 -0.08 -0.59 -21.05
C GLN A 89 -1.17 -1.64 -20.99
N VAL A 90 -0.75 -2.87 -20.70
CA VAL A 90 -1.60 -4.06 -20.67
C VAL A 90 -2.53 -4.04 -19.46
N CYS A 91 -3.83 -4.01 -19.71
CA CYS A 91 -4.86 -4.11 -18.70
C CYS A 91 -5.51 -5.50 -18.70
N THR A 92 -6.03 -5.92 -17.55
CA THR A 92 -6.85 -7.13 -17.44
C THR A 92 -8.32 -6.73 -17.39
N ARG A 93 -9.12 -7.17 -18.36
CA ARG A 93 -10.56 -6.90 -18.36
C ARG A 93 -11.25 -7.89 -17.42
N HIS A 94 -11.52 -7.47 -16.19
CA HIS A 94 -12.26 -8.31 -15.24
C HIS A 94 -13.71 -8.53 -15.71
N ARG A 95 -14.01 -9.75 -16.20
CA ARG A 95 -15.37 -10.20 -16.54
C ARG A 95 -16.00 -10.82 -15.29
N ARG A 96 -16.75 -10.01 -14.55
CA ARG A 96 -17.58 -10.37 -13.38
C ARG A 96 -16.82 -10.75 -12.09
N LYS A 97 -17.44 -10.38 -10.98
CA LYS A 97 -17.08 -10.63 -9.58
C LYS A 97 -17.22 -12.12 -9.24
N GLY A 98 -16.33 -12.96 -9.77
CA GLY A 98 -16.41 -14.43 -9.56
C GLY A 98 -15.11 -15.19 -9.77
N SER A 99 -14.19 -14.72 -10.64
CA SER A 99 -12.89 -15.41 -10.90
C SER A 99 -11.67 -14.73 -10.26
N HIS A 100 -11.87 -13.79 -9.33
CA HIS A 100 -10.77 -13.02 -8.71
C HIS A 100 -9.86 -13.85 -7.77
N GLY A 101 -10.21 -15.10 -7.47
CA GLY A 101 -9.50 -15.93 -6.49
C GLY A 101 -8.18 -16.53 -6.98
N LEU A 102 -7.95 -16.60 -8.29
CA LEU A 102 -6.77 -17.26 -8.89
C LEU A 102 -5.73 -16.27 -9.42
N GLU A 103 -6.10 -15.01 -9.64
CA GLU A 103 -5.17 -13.98 -10.12
C GLU A 103 -4.43 -13.35 -8.93
N ILE A 104 -3.31 -13.99 -8.57
CA ILE A 104 -2.39 -13.58 -7.50
C ILE A 104 -1.75 -12.20 -7.79
N PHE A 105 -1.70 -11.79 -9.06
CA PHE A 105 -1.09 -10.56 -9.54
C PHE A 105 -2.14 -9.61 -10.11
N GLN A 106 -3.00 -9.06 -9.24
CA GLN A 106 -3.97 -8.06 -9.68
C GLN A 106 -3.26 -6.80 -10.17
N ARG A 107 -3.65 -6.30 -11.35
CA ARG A 107 -3.18 -5.03 -11.91
C ARG A 107 -4.09 -3.89 -11.47
N CYS A 108 -3.57 -2.67 -11.51
CA CYS A 108 -4.38 -1.48 -11.32
C CYS A 108 -5.30 -1.22 -12.51
N GLN A 109 -6.29 -0.36 -12.29
CA GLN A 109 -7.13 0.14 -13.36
C GLN A 109 -6.32 1.09 -14.27
N CYS A 110 -6.84 1.32 -15.48
CA CYS A 110 -6.32 2.37 -16.34
C CYS A 110 -6.47 3.73 -15.65
N ALA A 111 -5.54 4.64 -15.95
CA ALA A 111 -5.61 6.01 -15.48
C ALA A 111 -6.90 6.70 -15.93
N GLU A 112 -7.24 7.80 -15.26
CA GLU A 112 -8.41 8.60 -15.62
C GLU A 112 -8.34 9.03 -17.09
N GLY A 113 -9.45 8.89 -17.82
CA GLY A 113 -9.50 9.18 -19.25
C GLY A 113 -9.10 8.01 -20.16
N LEU A 114 -8.79 6.84 -19.61
CA LEU A 114 -8.42 5.63 -20.38
C LEU A 114 -9.41 4.47 -20.13
N ALA A 115 -9.72 3.74 -21.20
CA ALA A 115 -10.52 2.53 -21.19
C ALA A 115 -9.68 1.30 -21.59
N CYS A 116 -9.91 0.19 -20.90
CA CYS A 116 -9.30 -1.10 -21.23
C CYS A 116 -9.95 -1.71 -22.48
N ARG A 117 -9.31 -1.54 -23.65
CA ARG A 117 -9.79 -2.01 -24.96
C ARG A 117 -8.90 -3.14 -25.47
N GLY A 118 -9.47 -4.07 -26.23
CA GLY A 118 -8.67 -5.12 -26.88
C GLY A 118 -7.80 -4.52 -27.97
N GLN A 119 -6.52 -4.89 -28.02
CA GLN A 119 -5.68 -4.56 -29.17
C GLN A 119 -6.25 -5.28 -30.39
N ARG A 120 -6.54 -4.53 -31.46
CA ARG A 120 -6.84 -5.06 -32.78
C ARG A 120 -5.60 -4.81 -33.63
N GLU A 121 -4.69 -5.77 -33.72
CA GLU A 121 -3.59 -5.70 -34.68
C GLU A 121 -3.61 -6.91 -35.62
N HIS A 122 -3.22 -6.64 -36.86
CA HIS A 122 -3.26 -7.47 -38.07
C HIS A 122 -2.25 -8.64 -38.03
N GLY A 123 -2.23 -9.42 -36.95
CA GLY A 123 -1.40 -10.62 -36.82
C GLY A 123 -2.17 -11.91 -37.06
N PRO A 124 -1.48 -13.04 -37.36
CA PRO A 124 -2.10 -14.35 -37.52
C PRO A 124 -2.92 -14.71 -36.28
N ALA A 125 -3.98 -15.49 -36.48
CA ALA A 125 -5.14 -15.69 -35.59
C ALA A 125 -4.88 -16.26 -34.18
N ASP A 126 -3.63 -16.29 -33.70
CA ASP A 126 -3.19 -16.85 -32.42
C ASP A 126 -2.40 -15.84 -31.55
N ALA A 127 -2.35 -14.55 -31.93
CA ALA A 127 -1.87 -13.52 -31.02
C ALA A 127 -2.92 -13.28 -29.92
N SER A 128 -2.60 -13.76 -28.71
CA SER A 128 -3.38 -13.57 -27.47
C SER A 128 -4.08 -12.21 -27.45
N ARG A 129 -5.41 -12.19 -27.32
CA ARG A 129 -6.29 -11.01 -27.37
C ARG A 129 -6.03 -10.07 -26.19
N LEU A 130 -4.87 -9.45 -26.20
CA LEU A 130 -4.38 -8.64 -25.11
C LEU A 130 -5.19 -7.35 -25.05
N HIS A 131 -5.53 -6.92 -23.85
CA HIS A 131 -6.20 -5.65 -23.64
C HIS A 131 -5.18 -4.59 -23.23
N THR A 132 -5.31 -3.39 -23.76
CA THR A 132 -4.46 -2.23 -23.45
C THR A 132 -5.32 -1.03 -23.03
N CYS A 133 -4.76 -0.17 -22.20
CA CYS A 133 -5.40 1.10 -21.84
C CYS A 133 -5.31 2.06 -23.02
N GLN A 134 -6.46 2.50 -23.55
CA GLN A 134 -6.58 3.41 -24.68
C GLN A 134 -7.46 4.59 -24.28
N ARG A 135 -7.25 5.79 -24.85
CA ARG A 135 -8.12 6.94 -24.57
C ARG A 135 -9.57 6.64 -24.96
N HIS A 136 -10.51 7.23 -24.19
CA HIS A 136 -11.93 7.17 -24.51
C HIS A 136 -12.21 7.58 -25.95
#